data_AF-A0A9R0CEP9-F1
#
_entry.id   AF-A0A9R0CEP9-F1
#
_cell.length_a   1.000
_cell.length_b   1.000
_cell.length_c   1.000
_cell.angle_alpha   90.00
_cell.angle_beta   90.00
_cell.angle_gamma   90.00
#
_symmetry.space_group_name_H-M   'P 1'
#
loop_
_entity.id
_entity.type
_entity.pdbx_description
1 polymer ?
#
loop_
_entity_poly.entity_id
_entity_poly.type
_entity_poly.pdbx_seq_one_letter_code
_entity_poly.pdbx_strand_id
1 'polypeptide(L)'
;MLFGYINYKTSGNFTNIISKNRKFQPLIGALIGAIPGCGGSLAIMPLYINGKLSFGAIIASLIASMGDAAFVLISSNIKMYFFVTIVSTITGIITGQLVDYFKLEEKLGLKNRRKSDKYDISKNNPKENKEQHNHDEIILDTLAKSHGNTNRLAFIITHGKGYKFYIGIIVIGFIFMSLAHSGLNLPIIEKLHSLEEVIAVIGILFSIIYMWCFKKVFKNSNQKEEENKKISLREMLIHSVGEISFVITWIFIAYLIYDLIILILGGDEYLVKLVLSTGVISVFIGAGLGLIPGCGIQIVLMSFYLKGTIPLGAVIANSISQDGDALFPLLAMDKKSSLWAMIITTIPAILVGMIVYAFLG
;
A
#
# COMPACT_ATOMS: atom_id res chain seq x y z
N MET A 1 3.21 -4.02 -9.78
CA MET A 1 3.64 -4.40 -11.16
C MET A 1 3.18 -3.42 -12.23
N LEU A 2 1.88 -3.15 -12.37
CA LEU A 2 1.36 -2.23 -13.40
C LEU A 2 2.04 -0.86 -13.34
N PHE A 3 2.15 -0.27 -12.14
CA PHE A 3 2.84 0.99 -11.92
C PHE A 3 4.31 0.96 -12.39
N GLY A 4 5.04 -0.10 -12.03
CA GLY A 4 6.42 -0.32 -12.47
C GLY A 4 6.53 -0.41 -13.99
N TYR A 5 5.60 -1.12 -14.64
CA TYR A 5 5.54 -1.22 -16.09
C TYR A 5 5.22 0.11 -16.78
N ILE A 6 4.27 0.89 -16.25
CA ILE A 6 3.97 2.25 -16.73
C ILE A 6 5.21 3.12 -16.61
N ASN A 7 5.91 3.07 -15.48
CA ASN A 7 7.13 3.85 -15.26
C ASN A 7 8.28 3.41 -16.19
N TYR A 8 8.44 2.11 -16.43
CA TYR A 8 9.39 1.57 -17.41
C TYR A 8 9.08 2.06 -18.83
N LYS A 9 7.84 1.91 -19.28
CA LYS A 9 7.39 2.30 -20.63
C LYS A 9 7.48 3.81 -20.86
N THR A 10 7.33 4.59 -19.80
CA THR A 10 7.50 6.06 -19.83
C THR A 10 8.94 6.50 -19.55
N SER A 11 9.90 5.57 -19.47
CA SER A 11 11.32 5.86 -19.20
C SER A 11 11.55 6.73 -17.96
N GLY A 12 10.74 6.53 -16.91
CA GLY A 12 10.81 7.32 -15.68
C GLY A 12 9.99 8.62 -15.70
N ASN A 13 9.43 9.03 -16.84
CA ASN A 13 8.67 10.28 -16.97
C ASN A 13 7.47 10.34 -16.04
N PHE A 14 6.79 9.22 -15.77
CA PHE A 14 5.65 9.20 -14.86
C PHE A 14 6.05 9.63 -13.44
N THR A 15 7.12 9.05 -12.88
CA THR A 15 7.64 9.48 -11.58
C THR A 15 8.17 10.91 -11.59
N ASN A 16 8.78 11.35 -12.69
CA ASN A 16 9.24 12.73 -12.84
C ASN A 16 8.07 13.73 -12.88
N ILE A 17 6.97 13.40 -13.57
CA ILE A 17 5.77 14.23 -13.64
C ILE A 17 5.15 14.40 -12.25
N ILE A 18 5.06 13.33 -11.47
CA ILE A 18 4.57 13.39 -10.07
C ILE A 18 5.53 14.20 -9.19
N SER A 19 6.83 14.06 -9.39
CA SER A 19 7.86 14.75 -8.59
C SER A 19 8.00 16.24 -8.91
N LYS A 20 7.70 16.66 -10.15
CA LYS A 20 8.01 18.01 -10.67
C LYS A 20 7.26 19.14 -9.97
N ASN A 21 6.10 18.87 -9.34
CA ASN A 21 5.32 19.90 -8.67
C ASN A 21 4.71 19.44 -7.36
N ARG A 22 5.38 19.74 -6.23
CA ARG A 22 4.96 19.36 -4.87
C ARG A 22 3.50 19.76 -4.56
N LYS A 23 3.02 20.88 -5.10
CA LYS A 23 1.64 21.35 -4.91
C LYS A 23 0.56 20.43 -5.50
N PHE A 24 0.89 19.65 -6.54
CA PHE A 24 -0.03 18.72 -7.18
C PHE A 24 0.07 17.30 -6.62
N GLN A 25 1.06 17.01 -5.78
CA GLN A 25 1.25 15.67 -5.22
C GLN A 25 0.07 15.20 -4.35
N PRO A 26 -0.53 16.04 -3.48
CA PRO A 26 -1.75 15.67 -2.76
C PRO A 26 -2.93 15.33 -3.68
N LEU A 27 -3.11 16.08 -4.78
CA LEU A 27 -4.18 15.80 -5.75
C LEU A 27 -3.99 14.44 -6.42
N ILE A 28 -2.76 14.16 -6.90
CA ILE A 28 -2.44 12.88 -7.53
C ILE A 28 -2.56 11.74 -6.52
N GLY A 29 -2.09 11.95 -5.27
CA GLY A 29 -2.22 11.00 -4.18
C GLY A 29 -3.68 10.63 -3.91
N ALA A 30 -4.56 11.62 -3.74
CA ALA A 30 -5.98 11.38 -3.53
C ALA A 30 -6.65 10.65 -4.70
N LEU A 31 -6.33 11.00 -5.96
CA LEU A 31 -6.89 10.33 -7.13
C LEU A 31 -6.44 8.87 -7.25
N ILE A 32 -5.18 8.57 -6.91
CA ILE A 32 -4.69 7.20 -6.88
C ILE A 32 -5.31 6.43 -5.70
N GLY A 33 -5.45 7.07 -4.54
CA GLY A 33 -6.07 6.49 -3.34
C GLY A 33 -7.57 6.20 -3.49
N ALA A 34 -8.29 7.01 -4.28
CA ALA A 34 -9.73 6.83 -4.54
C ALA A 34 -10.06 5.58 -5.38
N ILE A 35 -9.05 4.90 -5.94
CA ILE A 35 -9.24 3.61 -6.61
C ILE A 35 -9.75 2.60 -5.57
N PRO A 36 -10.85 1.87 -5.83
CA PRO A 36 -11.42 0.92 -4.86
C PRO A 36 -10.40 -0.13 -4.41
N GLY A 37 -10.47 -0.51 -3.13
CA GLY A 37 -9.46 -1.32 -2.46
C GLY A 37 -8.33 -0.47 -1.85
N CYS A 38 -7.28 -1.12 -1.36
CA CYS A 38 -6.08 -0.46 -0.80
C CYS A 38 -4.93 -0.32 -1.82
N GLY A 39 -5.10 -0.87 -3.04
CA GLY A 39 -4.02 -1.04 -4.03
C GLY A 39 -3.40 0.27 -4.53
N GLY A 40 -4.20 1.34 -4.66
CA GLY A 40 -3.71 2.66 -5.05
C GLY A 40 -2.78 3.27 -4.00
N SER A 41 -3.24 3.32 -2.75
CA SER A 41 -2.45 3.80 -1.62
C SER A 41 -1.19 2.96 -1.40
N LEU A 42 -1.26 1.63 -1.54
CA LEU A 42 -0.09 0.76 -1.49
C LEU A 42 0.95 1.08 -2.58
N ALA A 43 0.51 1.44 -3.79
CA ALA A 43 1.41 1.71 -4.91
C ALA A 43 2.27 2.98 -4.73
N ILE A 44 1.80 3.95 -3.94
CA ILE A 44 2.53 5.21 -3.73
C ILE A 44 3.45 5.19 -2.50
N MET A 45 3.28 4.26 -1.57
CA MET A 45 4.12 4.14 -0.36
C MET A 45 5.62 4.03 -0.68
N PRO A 46 6.07 3.17 -1.63
CA PRO A 46 7.49 3.08 -1.95
C PRO A 46 8.07 4.40 -2.50
N LEU A 47 7.26 5.21 -3.18
CA LEU A 47 7.72 6.49 -3.75
C LEU A 47 7.96 7.54 -2.68
N TYR A 48 7.15 7.55 -1.62
CA TYR A 48 7.40 8.40 -0.45
C TYR A 48 8.67 7.97 0.29
N ILE A 49 8.84 6.66 0.53
CA ILE A 49 10.03 6.13 1.20
C ILE A 49 11.31 6.44 0.42
N ASN A 50 11.21 6.44 -0.91
CA ASN A 50 12.29 6.85 -1.81
C ASN A 50 12.42 8.38 -1.96
N GLY A 51 11.67 9.18 -1.20
CA GLY A 51 11.74 10.63 -1.18
C GLY A 51 11.17 11.35 -2.41
N LYS A 52 10.45 10.63 -3.28
CA LYS A 52 9.86 11.16 -4.53
C LYS A 52 8.48 11.82 -4.32
N LEU A 53 7.77 11.44 -3.27
CA LEU A 53 6.47 11.96 -2.88
C LEU A 53 6.54 12.65 -1.52
N SER A 54 5.75 13.70 -1.31
CA SER A 54 5.61 14.38 -0.04
C SER A 54 4.78 13.59 0.97
N PHE A 55 4.90 13.94 2.25
CA PHE A 55 4.04 13.36 3.27
C PHE A 55 2.56 13.73 3.05
N GLY A 56 2.26 14.95 2.59
CA GLY A 56 0.89 15.36 2.26
C GLY A 56 0.25 14.51 1.16
N ALA A 57 1.05 13.99 0.22
CA ALA A 57 0.55 13.10 -0.83
C ALA A 57 0.13 11.72 -0.32
N ILE A 58 0.85 11.17 0.66
CA ILE A 58 0.41 9.96 1.36
C ILE A 58 -0.89 10.23 2.11
N ILE A 59 -0.94 11.31 2.91
CA ILE A 59 -2.13 11.64 3.71
C ILE A 59 -3.36 11.77 2.82
N ALA A 60 -3.23 12.43 1.67
CA ALA A 60 -4.30 12.58 0.70
C ALA A 60 -4.80 11.23 0.16
N SER A 61 -3.87 10.32 -0.15
CA SER A 61 -4.20 8.97 -0.63
C SER A 61 -4.84 8.10 0.43
N LEU A 62 -4.34 8.15 1.67
CA LEU A 62 -4.88 7.38 2.78
C LEU A 62 -6.31 7.79 3.10
N ILE A 63 -6.57 9.10 3.21
CA ILE A 63 -7.92 9.62 3.44
C ILE A 63 -8.88 9.30 2.28
N ALA A 64 -8.40 9.34 1.04
CA ALA A 64 -9.23 9.06 -0.14
C ALA A 64 -9.58 7.57 -0.30
N SER A 65 -8.84 6.67 0.36
CA SER A 65 -8.97 5.22 0.21
C SER A 65 -10.08 4.67 1.11
N MET A 66 -11.10 4.05 0.50
CA MET A 66 -12.16 3.32 1.23
C MET A 66 -11.80 1.86 1.54
N GLY A 67 -10.60 1.39 1.17
CA GLY A 67 -10.20 0.00 1.36
C GLY A 67 -11.17 -0.98 0.69
N ASP A 68 -11.31 -2.16 1.27
CA ASP A 68 -12.18 -3.22 0.73
C ASP A 68 -13.67 -2.98 1.02
N ALA A 69 -13.99 -2.08 1.96
CA ALA A 69 -15.36 -1.63 2.20
C ALA A 69 -15.96 -0.92 0.97
N ALA A 70 -15.11 -0.41 0.05
CA ALA A 70 -15.54 0.08 -1.26
C ALA A 70 -16.34 -0.98 -2.03
N PHE A 71 -15.89 -2.23 -2.06
CA PHE A 71 -16.57 -3.31 -2.80
C PHE A 71 -17.92 -3.67 -2.18
N VAL A 72 -18.03 -3.61 -0.86
CA VAL A 72 -19.30 -3.82 -0.14
C VAL A 72 -20.31 -2.73 -0.51
N LEU A 73 -19.90 -1.46 -0.59
CA LEU A 73 -20.81 -0.40 -1.04
C LEU A 73 -21.13 -0.48 -2.52
N ILE A 74 -20.16 -0.85 -3.37
CA ILE A 74 -20.42 -1.03 -4.80
C ILE A 74 -21.51 -2.07 -5.03
N SER A 75 -21.48 -3.17 -4.27
CA SER A 75 -22.48 -4.25 -4.39
C SER A 75 -23.83 -3.93 -3.73
N SER A 76 -23.84 -3.18 -2.63
CA SER A 76 -25.05 -2.91 -1.85
C SER A 76 -25.72 -1.57 -2.15
N ASN A 77 -24.95 -0.48 -2.27
CA ASN A 77 -25.46 0.86 -2.48
C ASN A 77 -24.43 1.75 -3.21
N ILE A 78 -24.48 1.69 -4.55
CA ILE A 78 -23.55 2.43 -5.41
C ILE A 78 -23.62 3.95 -5.24
N LYS A 79 -24.79 4.51 -4.86
CA LYS A 79 -24.92 5.96 -4.61
C LYS A 79 -24.11 6.36 -3.38
N MET A 80 -24.15 5.54 -2.34
CA MET A 80 -23.35 5.75 -1.13
C MET A 80 -21.85 5.58 -1.40
N TYR A 81 -21.46 4.62 -2.24
CA TYR A 81 -20.07 4.48 -2.68
C TYR A 81 -19.52 5.79 -3.27
N PHE A 82 -20.24 6.39 -4.22
CA PHE A 82 -19.81 7.66 -4.82
C PHE A 82 -19.80 8.79 -3.80
N PHE A 83 -20.80 8.87 -2.92
CA PHE A 83 -20.87 9.91 -1.90
C PHE A 83 -19.65 9.87 -0.96
N VAL A 84 -19.36 8.70 -0.36
CA VAL A 84 -18.24 8.55 0.57
C VAL A 84 -16.91 8.76 -0.16
N THR A 85 -16.73 8.19 -1.34
CA THR A 85 -15.50 8.36 -2.14
C THR A 85 -15.23 9.83 -2.48
N ILE A 86 -16.26 10.59 -2.89
CA ILE A 86 -16.11 12.02 -3.23
C ILE A 86 -15.76 12.83 -1.98
N VAL A 87 -16.47 12.62 -0.87
CA VAL A 87 -16.22 13.32 0.39
C VAL A 87 -14.81 13.03 0.91
N SER A 88 -14.42 11.76 0.92
CA SER A 88 -13.06 11.32 1.30
C SER A 88 -12.01 11.91 0.37
N THR A 89 -12.19 11.86 -0.95
CA THR A 89 -11.21 12.40 -1.91
C THR A 89 -11.02 13.90 -1.73
N ILE A 90 -12.10 14.67 -1.60
CA ILE A 90 -12.03 16.12 -1.37
C ILE A 90 -11.32 16.41 -0.05
N THR A 91 -11.69 15.71 1.02
CA THR A 91 -11.06 15.84 2.34
C THR A 91 -9.57 15.52 2.27
N GLY A 92 -9.19 14.46 1.54
CA GLY A 92 -7.80 14.06 1.34
C GLY A 92 -6.99 15.10 0.61
N ILE A 93 -7.53 15.68 -0.47
CA ILE A 93 -6.87 16.77 -1.22
C ILE A 93 -6.62 17.96 -0.29
N ILE A 94 -7.64 18.40 0.44
CA ILE A 94 -7.55 19.57 1.34
C ILE A 94 -6.53 19.29 2.45
N THR A 95 -6.66 18.17 3.17
CA THR A 95 -5.76 17.83 4.27
C THR A 95 -4.33 17.64 3.78
N GLY A 96 -4.12 16.93 2.67
CA GLY A 96 -2.79 16.73 2.10
C GLY A 96 -2.13 18.06 1.66
N GLN A 97 -2.90 18.97 1.07
CA GLN A 97 -2.43 20.32 0.74
C GLN A 97 -2.07 21.12 1.99
N LEU A 98 -2.86 21.04 3.06
CA LEU A 98 -2.57 21.70 4.34
C LEU A 98 -1.29 21.13 4.98
N VAL A 99 -1.11 19.80 4.98
CA VAL A 99 0.08 19.13 5.51
C VAL A 99 1.36 19.62 4.81
N ASP A 100 1.34 19.71 3.48
CA ASP A 100 2.46 20.20 2.69
C ASP A 100 2.67 21.71 2.84
N TYR A 101 1.59 22.49 2.87
CA TYR A 101 1.64 23.95 3.05
C TYR A 101 2.29 24.35 4.38
N PHE A 102 1.88 23.70 5.49
CA PHE A 102 2.44 23.95 6.81
C PHE A 102 3.79 23.26 7.05
N LYS A 103 4.31 22.54 6.04
CA LYS A 103 5.57 21.78 6.09
C LYS A 103 5.64 20.84 7.29
N LEU A 104 4.54 20.15 7.58
CA LEU A 104 4.47 19.21 8.72
C LEU A 104 5.55 18.13 8.62
N GLU A 105 5.88 17.69 7.41
CA GLU A 105 6.96 16.74 7.14
C GLU A 105 8.30 17.17 7.75
N GLU A 106 8.65 18.46 7.63
CA GLU A 106 9.88 19.05 8.16
C GLU A 106 9.79 19.28 9.67
N LYS A 107 8.66 19.85 10.14
CA LYS A 107 8.44 20.16 11.57
C LYS A 107 8.43 18.92 12.45
N LEU A 108 7.83 17.85 11.94
CA LEU A 108 7.74 16.57 12.64
C LEU A 108 9.00 15.72 12.44
N GLY A 109 9.94 16.15 11.58
CA GLY A 109 11.18 15.42 11.29
C GLY A 109 10.89 14.01 10.78
N LEU A 110 9.99 13.89 9.79
CA LEU A 110 9.59 12.62 9.17
C LEU A 110 10.60 12.15 8.14
N LYS A 111 11.30 13.09 7.50
CA LYS A 111 12.35 12.78 6.54
C LYS A 111 13.65 12.44 7.27
N ASN A 112 13.94 11.15 7.41
CA ASN A 112 15.30 10.71 7.69
C ASN A 112 16.15 11.01 6.45
N ARG A 113 16.99 12.06 6.51
CA ARG A 113 18.04 12.29 5.51
C ARG A 113 18.99 11.09 5.52
N ARG A 114 18.73 10.05 4.71
CA ARG A 114 19.86 9.33 4.12
C ARG A 114 20.53 10.35 3.20
N LYS A 115 21.78 10.69 3.51
CA LYS A 115 22.66 11.59 2.76
C LYS A 115 22.52 11.37 1.24
N SER A 116 21.76 12.18 0.50
CA SER A 116 21.88 12.24 -0.97
C SER A 116 22.09 13.65 -1.53
N ASP A 117 21.94 14.71 -0.73
CA ASP A 117 21.96 16.07 -1.28
C ASP A 117 23.16 16.85 -0.73
N LYS A 118 24.35 16.48 -1.18
CA LYS A 118 25.55 17.34 -1.22
C LYS A 118 26.67 16.62 -1.98
N TYR A 119 26.60 16.62 -3.31
CA TYR A 119 27.81 16.59 -4.12
C TYR A 119 27.52 17.37 -5.40
N ASP A 120 28.36 18.37 -5.64
CA ASP A 120 28.24 19.38 -6.67
C ASP A 120 28.07 18.79 -8.06
N ILE A 121 27.16 19.41 -8.83
CA ILE A 121 27.10 19.29 -10.29
C ILE A 121 28.34 20.01 -10.85
N SER A 122 29.50 19.36 -10.78
CA SER A 122 30.65 19.70 -11.61
C SER A 122 30.64 18.78 -12.83
N LYS A 123 30.31 19.40 -13.97
CA LYS A 123 30.55 18.98 -15.35
C LYS A 123 31.51 17.79 -15.49
N ASN A 124 31.03 16.72 -16.11
CA ASN A 124 31.78 15.99 -17.14
C ASN A 124 30.83 15.09 -17.93
N ASN A 125 30.66 15.41 -19.22
CA ASN A 125 30.13 14.48 -20.22
C ASN A 125 31.11 13.31 -20.37
N PRO A 126 30.61 12.08 -20.59
CA PRO A 126 31.09 11.39 -21.78
C PRO A 126 30.01 10.61 -22.55
N LYS A 127 29.95 10.95 -23.84
CA LYS A 127 29.82 10.12 -25.05
C LYS A 127 29.05 8.79 -24.97
N GLU A 128 28.01 8.74 -25.81
CA GLU A 128 27.38 7.52 -26.32
C GLU A 128 28.41 6.55 -26.90
N ASN A 129 28.33 5.27 -26.53
CA ASN A 129 28.75 4.17 -27.39
C ASN A 129 27.69 3.06 -27.31
N LYS A 130 27.17 2.71 -28.49
CA LYS A 130 26.31 1.55 -28.75
C LYS A 130 27.21 0.36 -29.01
N GLU A 131 27.42 -0.50 -28.02
CA GLU A 131 27.80 -1.89 -28.31
C GLU A 131 27.00 -2.83 -27.41
N GLN A 132 26.33 -3.75 -28.09
CA GLN A 132 25.41 -4.72 -27.58
C GLN A 132 26.06 -6.07 -27.87
N HIS A 133 26.13 -6.94 -26.85
CA HIS A 133 26.37 -8.38 -26.85
C HIS A 133 27.44 -8.82 -25.82
N ASN A 134 27.05 -9.83 -25.01
CA ASN A 134 27.88 -10.68 -24.14
C ASN A 134 28.44 -10.13 -22.81
N HIS A 135 27.80 -9.14 -22.18
CA HIS A 135 28.27 -8.65 -20.87
C HIS A 135 27.55 -9.21 -19.63
N ASP A 136 26.39 -9.86 -19.80
CA ASP A 136 25.58 -10.31 -18.65
C ASP A 136 26.19 -11.52 -17.92
N GLU A 137 26.87 -12.43 -18.63
CA GLU A 137 27.43 -13.65 -18.02
C GLU A 137 28.73 -13.39 -17.25
N ILE A 138 29.53 -12.42 -17.72
CA ILE A 138 30.85 -12.07 -17.16
C ILE A 138 30.70 -11.25 -15.87
N ILE A 139 29.68 -10.37 -15.79
CA ILE A 139 29.34 -9.64 -14.57
C ILE A 139 28.74 -10.60 -13.53
N LEU A 140 27.98 -11.61 -13.97
CA LEU A 140 27.39 -12.65 -13.13
C LEU A 140 28.45 -13.48 -12.39
N ASP A 141 29.51 -13.89 -13.09
CA ASP A 141 30.55 -14.72 -12.49
C ASP A 141 31.48 -13.91 -11.55
N THR A 142 31.65 -12.62 -11.83
CA THR A 142 32.45 -11.70 -11.00
C THR A 142 31.71 -11.29 -9.72
N LEU A 143 30.41 -11.02 -9.79
CA LEU A 143 29.57 -10.70 -8.61
C LEU A 143 29.31 -11.93 -7.74
N ALA A 144 29.16 -13.12 -8.33
CA ALA A 144 29.00 -14.37 -7.58
C ALA A 144 30.28 -14.80 -6.86
N LYS A 145 31.47 -14.47 -7.41
CA LYS A 145 32.78 -14.77 -6.79
C LYS A 145 33.16 -13.81 -5.66
N SER A 146 32.64 -12.57 -5.64
CA SER A 146 32.99 -11.57 -4.63
C SER A 146 32.24 -11.73 -3.29
N HIS A 147 31.20 -12.55 -3.20
CA HIS A 147 30.35 -12.61 -2.02
C HIS A 147 29.96 -14.03 -1.64
N GLY A 148 30.26 -14.42 -0.39
CA GLY A 148 30.17 -15.79 0.13
C GLY A 148 28.85 -16.53 -0.09
N ASN A 149 28.90 -17.85 0.14
CA ASN A 149 27.92 -18.86 -0.27
C ASN A 149 26.43 -18.53 0.05
N THR A 150 26.17 -17.83 1.17
CA THR A 150 24.80 -17.48 1.58
C THR A 150 24.17 -16.29 0.84
N ASN A 151 24.95 -15.51 0.08
CA ASN A 151 24.44 -14.47 -0.83
C ASN A 151 24.15 -15.03 -2.22
N ARG A 152 24.86 -16.09 -2.63
CA ARG A 152 24.65 -16.77 -3.91
C ARG A 152 23.27 -17.41 -4.01
N LEU A 153 22.80 -18.08 -2.96
CA LEU A 153 21.46 -18.68 -2.94
C LEU A 153 20.36 -17.60 -3.03
N ALA A 154 20.48 -16.52 -2.25
CA ALA A 154 19.54 -15.40 -2.27
C ALA A 154 19.51 -14.70 -3.63
N PHE A 155 20.66 -14.56 -4.30
CA PHE A 155 20.75 -14.02 -5.64
C PHE A 155 20.06 -14.94 -6.68
N ILE A 156 20.25 -16.25 -6.60
CA ILE A 156 19.58 -17.21 -7.50
C ILE A 156 18.05 -17.18 -7.30
N ILE A 157 17.57 -17.10 -6.06
CA ILE A 157 16.14 -17.01 -5.75
C ILE A 157 15.54 -15.72 -6.32
N THR A 158 16.22 -14.58 -6.16
CA THR A 158 15.70 -13.28 -6.59
C THR A 158 15.87 -13.03 -8.09
N HIS A 159 17.10 -13.18 -8.61
CA HIS A 159 17.47 -12.83 -9.98
C HIS A 159 17.38 -14.00 -10.95
N GLY A 160 17.35 -15.25 -10.48
CA GLY A 160 17.20 -16.44 -11.32
C GLY A 160 15.77 -16.64 -11.83
N LYS A 161 15.18 -17.82 -11.58
CA LYS A 161 13.79 -18.12 -11.98
C LYS A 161 12.75 -17.79 -10.90
N GLY A 162 13.17 -17.42 -9.68
CA GLY A 162 12.24 -17.25 -8.56
C GLY A 162 11.26 -16.09 -8.74
N TYR A 163 11.66 -14.95 -9.32
CA TYR A 163 10.70 -13.87 -9.62
C TYR A 163 9.62 -14.31 -10.63
N LYS A 164 9.97 -15.15 -11.64
CA LYS A 164 9.00 -15.70 -12.59
C LYS A 164 8.03 -16.67 -11.91
N PHE A 165 8.56 -17.52 -11.03
CA PHE A 165 7.75 -18.44 -10.23
C PHE A 165 6.79 -17.67 -9.30
N TYR A 166 7.27 -16.61 -8.66
CA TYR A 166 6.45 -15.72 -7.82
C TYR A 166 5.28 -15.11 -8.60
N ILE A 167 5.56 -14.57 -9.78
CA ILE A 167 4.52 -14.03 -10.68
C ILE A 167 3.52 -15.13 -11.06
N GLY A 168 4.01 -16.34 -11.35
CA GLY A 168 3.17 -17.50 -11.63
C GLY A 168 2.20 -17.82 -10.49
N ILE A 169 2.69 -17.86 -9.24
CA ILE A 169 1.84 -18.05 -8.06
C ILE A 169 0.78 -16.97 -7.95
N ILE A 170 1.14 -15.69 -8.12
CA ILE A 170 0.18 -14.58 -8.06
C ILE A 170 -0.89 -14.71 -9.14
N VAL A 171 -0.50 -14.99 -10.38
CA VAL A 171 -1.45 -15.10 -11.50
C VAL A 171 -2.37 -16.30 -11.30
N ILE A 172 -1.83 -17.46 -10.91
CA ILE A 172 -2.63 -18.65 -10.62
C ILE A 172 -3.59 -18.37 -9.45
N GLY A 173 -3.08 -17.81 -8.35
CA GLY A 173 -3.89 -17.44 -7.19
C GLY A 173 -5.02 -16.48 -7.56
N PHE A 174 -4.74 -15.46 -8.38
CA PHE A 174 -5.76 -14.51 -8.85
C PHE A 174 -6.86 -15.19 -9.70
N ILE A 175 -6.49 -16.12 -10.58
CA ILE A 175 -7.45 -16.89 -11.39
C ILE A 175 -8.33 -17.76 -10.50
N PHE A 176 -7.74 -18.50 -9.56
CA PHE A 176 -8.47 -19.37 -8.65
C PHE A 176 -9.40 -18.56 -7.72
N MET A 177 -8.89 -17.49 -7.11
CA MET A 177 -9.66 -16.56 -6.28
C MET A 177 -10.87 -16.00 -7.04
N SER A 178 -10.67 -15.53 -8.27
CA SER A 178 -11.75 -14.98 -9.11
C SER A 178 -12.79 -16.03 -9.47
N LEU A 179 -12.37 -17.28 -9.72
CA LEU A 179 -13.26 -18.36 -10.09
C LEU A 179 -14.06 -18.87 -8.89
N ALA A 180 -13.42 -19.02 -7.73
CA ALA A 180 -14.05 -19.42 -6.48
C ALA A 180 -15.11 -18.42 -6.01
N HIS A 181 -14.85 -17.11 -6.18
CA HIS A 181 -15.76 -16.04 -5.78
C HIS A 181 -16.64 -15.50 -6.92
N SER A 182 -16.74 -16.22 -8.04
CA SER A 182 -17.52 -15.80 -9.21
C SER A 182 -19.04 -15.84 -9.00
N GLY A 183 -19.52 -16.49 -7.93
CA GLY A 183 -20.95 -16.69 -7.69
C GLY A 183 -21.61 -17.72 -8.61
N LEU A 184 -20.83 -18.47 -9.39
CA LEU A 184 -21.31 -19.63 -10.14
C LEU A 184 -21.71 -20.73 -9.15
N ASN A 185 -22.74 -21.52 -9.44
CA ASN A 185 -23.12 -22.68 -8.62
C ASN A 185 -22.61 -23.97 -9.28
N LEU A 186 -21.29 -24.15 -9.33
CA LEU A 186 -20.67 -25.36 -9.88
C LEU A 186 -20.31 -26.33 -8.75
N PRO A 187 -20.55 -27.66 -8.89
CA PRO A 187 -20.20 -28.67 -7.89
C PRO A 187 -18.68 -28.82 -7.65
N ILE A 188 -17.86 -28.10 -8.43
CA ILE A 188 -16.39 -28.10 -8.34
C ILE A 188 -15.90 -27.03 -7.35
N ILE A 189 -16.76 -26.11 -6.90
CA ILE A 189 -16.37 -24.93 -6.13
C ILE A 189 -15.81 -25.25 -4.74
N GLU A 190 -16.35 -26.25 -4.04
CA GLU A 190 -15.79 -26.69 -2.75
C GLU A 190 -14.33 -27.19 -2.88
N LYS A 191 -14.02 -27.92 -3.96
CA LYS A 191 -12.65 -28.32 -4.27
C LYS A 191 -11.78 -27.14 -4.69
N LEU A 192 -12.36 -26.09 -5.25
CA LEU A 192 -11.65 -24.88 -5.62
C LEU A 192 -11.22 -24.07 -4.40
N HIS A 193 -12.07 -23.95 -3.38
CA HIS A 193 -11.75 -23.24 -2.14
C HIS A 193 -10.57 -23.89 -1.39
N SER A 194 -10.57 -25.21 -1.25
CA SER A 194 -9.42 -25.91 -0.63
C SER A 194 -8.11 -25.73 -1.41
N LEU A 195 -8.15 -25.69 -2.75
CA LEU A 195 -6.96 -25.41 -3.56
C LEU A 195 -6.50 -23.95 -3.42
N GLU A 196 -7.43 -23.00 -3.35
CA GLU A 196 -7.15 -21.58 -3.12
C GLU A 196 -6.39 -21.36 -1.80
N GLU A 197 -6.86 -21.98 -0.71
CA GLU A 197 -6.18 -21.90 0.60
C GLU A 197 -4.75 -22.43 0.53
N VAL A 198 -4.53 -23.57 -0.12
CA VAL A 198 -3.19 -24.16 -0.30
C VAL A 198 -2.29 -23.22 -1.12
N ILE A 199 -2.81 -22.66 -2.22
CA ILE A 199 -2.08 -21.69 -3.04
C ILE A 199 -1.73 -20.44 -2.22
N ALA A 200 -2.65 -19.95 -1.39
CA ALA A 200 -2.44 -18.78 -0.54
C ALA A 200 -1.33 -19.03 0.51
N VAL A 201 -1.36 -20.18 1.20
CA VAL A 201 -0.33 -20.56 2.17
C VAL A 201 1.04 -20.67 1.50
N ILE A 202 1.13 -21.32 0.34
CA ILE A 202 2.37 -21.41 -0.44
C ILE A 202 2.85 -20.01 -0.86
N GLY A 203 1.95 -19.15 -1.31
CA GLY A 203 2.25 -17.77 -1.69
C GLY A 203 2.78 -16.92 -0.54
N ILE A 204 2.21 -17.05 0.66
CA ILE A 204 2.65 -16.34 1.87
C ILE A 204 4.04 -16.83 2.28
N LEU A 205 4.25 -18.15 2.38
CA LEU A 205 5.55 -18.74 2.71
C LEU A 205 6.63 -18.29 1.72
N PHE A 206 6.31 -18.33 0.43
CA PHE A 206 7.24 -17.88 -0.61
C PHE A 206 7.48 -16.37 -0.57
N SER A 207 6.49 -15.56 -0.18
CA SER A 207 6.65 -14.11 0.04
C SER A 207 7.61 -13.79 1.17
N ILE A 208 7.51 -14.50 2.30
CA ILE A 208 8.42 -14.34 3.43
C ILE A 208 9.86 -14.67 3.00
N ILE A 209 10.05 -15.80 2.30
CA ILE A 209 11.36 -16.23 1.79
C ILE A 209 11.91 -15.22 0.78
N TYR A 210 11.09 -14.82 -0.20
CA TYR A 210 11.50 -13.89 -1.25
C TYR A 210 11.87 -12.53 -0.65
N MET A 211 11.05 -11.98 0.25
CA MET A 211 11.34 -10.72 0.96
C MET A 211 12.68 -10.80 1.70
N TRP A 212 12.93 -11.89 2.43
CA TRP A 212 14.17 -12.07 3.18
C TRP A 212 15.39 -12.14 2.25
N CYS A 213 15.32 -12.93 1.17
CA CYS A 213 16.37 -13.00 0.15
C CYS A 213 16.59 -11.66 -0.56
N PHE A 214 15.52 -10.99 -0.95
CA PHE A 214 15.55 -9.69 -1.62
C PHE A 214 16.22 -8.63 -0.73
N LYS A 215 15.80 -8.51 0.53
CA LYS A 215 16.42 -7.59 1.48
C LYS A 215 17.91 -7.89 1.70
N LYS A 216 18.32 -9.17 1.69
CA LYS A 216 19.71 -9.57 1.85
C LYS A 216 20.58 -9.19 0.64
N VAL A 217 20.05 -9.34 -0.57
CA VAL A 217 20.73 -8.98 -1.82
C VAL A 217 20.87 -7.46 -1.94
N PHE A 218 19.79 -6.72 -1.71
CA PHE A 218 19.73 -5.27 -1.91
C PHE A 218 20.28 -4.44 -0.75
N LYS A 219 20.46 -5.00 0.45
CA LYS A 219 21.17 -4.33 1.55
C LYS A 219 22.67 -4.22 1.28
N ASN A 220 23.22 -5.04 0.38
CA ASN A 220 24.64 -5.12 0.04
C ASN A 220 24.99 -4.54 -1.33
N SER A 221 24.01 -4.20 -2.19
CA SER A 221 24.28 -3.46 -3.42
C SER A 221 24.55 -2.00 -3.06
N ASN A 222 25.77 -1.51 -3.33
CA ASN A 222 26.04 -0.08 -3.23
C ASN A 222 25.11 0.67 -4.21
N GLN A 223 24.35 1.64 -3.70
CA GLN A 223 23.40 2.51 -4.44
C GLN A 223 23.92 3.12 -5.76
N LYS A 224 25.25 3.10 -6.00
CA LYS A 224 25.91 3.62 -7.20
C LYS A 224 25.70 2.80 -8.48
N GLU A 225 25.33 1.51 -8.38
CA GLU A 225 25.04 0.68 -9.57
C GLU A 225 23.57 0.71 -9.99
N GLU A 226 22.65 1.11 -9.10
CA GLU A 226 21.20 1.07 -9.36
C GLU A 226 20.71 2.22 -10.25
N GLU A 227 21.35 3.39 -10.21
CA GLU A 227 20.99 4.51 -11.09
C GLU A 227 21.46 4.32 -12.54
N ASN A 228 22.50 3.49 -12.77
CA ASN A 228 23.10 3.31 -14.10
C ASN A 228 22.61 2.06 -14.86
N LYS A 229 21.90 1.14 -14.21
CA LYS A 229 21.19 0.07 -14.94
C LYS A 229 19.99 0.68 -15.65
N LYS A 230 20.16 1.01 -16.94
CA LYS A 230 19.05 1.24 -17.87
C LYS A 230 17.97 0.19 -17.59
N ILE A 231 16.76 0.66 -17.28
CA ILE A 231 15.65 -0.14 -16.76
C ILE A 231 15.44 -1.36 -17.67
N SER A 232 15.95 -2.52 -17.29
CA SER A 232 15.63 -3.76 -17.99
C SER A 232 14.28 -4.23 -17.46
N LEU A 233 13.43 -4.78 -18.34
CA LEU A 233 12.15 -5.36 -17.92
C LEU A 233 12.33 -6.40 -16.81
N ARG A 234 13.44 -7.14 -16.85
CA ARG A 234 13.81 -8.13 -15.84
C ARG A 234 14.07 -7.48 -14.48
N GLU A 235 14.91 -6.45 -14.42
CA GLU A 235 15.23 -5.75 -13.18
C GLU A 235 13.98 -5.09 -12.57
N MET A 236 13.15 -4.45 -13.41
CA MET A 236 11.86 -3.90 -12.99
C MET A 236 10.93 -4.96 -12.36
N LEU A 237 10.83 -6.15 -12.98
CA LEU A 237 10.01 -7.23 -12.44
C LEU A 237 10.58 -7.75 -11.11
N ILE A 238 11.90 -7.95 -11.00
CA ILE A 238 12.55 -8.42 -9.76
C ILE A 238 12.29 -7.45 -8.61
N HIS A 239 12.47 -6.15 -8.85
CA HIS A 239 12.15 -5.11 -7.86
C HIS A 239 10.67 -5.09 -7.49
N SER A 240 9.79 -5.16 -8.50
CA SER A 240 8.33 -5.20 -8.25
C SER A 240 7.93 -6.40 -7.39
N VAL A 241 8.51 -7.59 -7.64
CA VAL A 241 8.28 -8.78 -6.81
C VAL A 241 8.82 -8.58 -5.40
N GLY A 242 10.00 -7.97 -5.25
CA GLY A 242 10.57 -7.63 -3.94
C GLY A 242 9.64 -6.76 -3.11
N GLU A 243 9.14 -5.66 -3.70
CA GLU A 243 8.19 -4.75 -3.06
C GLU A 243 6.87 -5.46 -2.70
N ILE A 244 6.31 -6.26 -3.62
CA ILE A 244 5.06 -7.00 -3.37
C ILE A 244 5.24 -8.02 -2.24
N SER A 245 6.33 -8.78 -2.26
CA SER A 245 6.61 -9.77 -1.21
C SER A 245 6.78 -9.14 0.16
N PHE A 246 7.38 -7.94 0.21
CA PHE A 246 7.50 -7.15 1.43
C PHE A 246 6.11 -6.73 1.96
N VAL A 247 5.28 -6.16 1.08
CA VAL A 247 3.92 -5.73 1.43
C VAL A 247 3.08 -6.91 1.91
N ILE A 248 3.01 -8.01 1.16
CA ILE A 248 2.22 -9.21 1.51
C ILE A 248 2.66 -9.79 2.85
N THR A 249 3.96 -9.87 3.12
CA THR A 249 4.46 -10.41 4.38
C THR A 249 3.99 -9.60 5.59
N TRP A 250 4.07 -8.27 5.50
CA TRP A 250 3.67 -7.40 6.61
C TRP A 250 2.16 -7.32 6.79
N ILE A 251 1.40 -7.32 5.69
CA ILE A 251 -0.05 -7.44 5.73
C ILE A 251 -0.45 -8.74 6.44
N PHE A 252 0.15 -9.88 6.06
CA PHE A 252 -0.12 -11.16 6.72
C PHE A 252 0.20 -11.15 8.22
N ILE A 253 1.38 -10.66 8.61
CA ILE A 253 1.75 -10.56 10.04
C ILE A 253 0.76 -9.70 10.81
N ALA A 254 0.33 -8.59 10.21
CA ALA A 254 -0.60 -7.68 10.85
C ALA A 254 -2.01 -8.28 11.00
N TYR A 255 -2.53 -8.96 9.98
CA TYR A 255 -3.80 -9.68 10.06
C TYR A 255 -3.76 -10.79 11.11
N LEU A 256 -2.66 -11.56 11.18
CA LEU A 256 -2.49 -12.59 12.21
C LEU A 256 -2.53 -11.99 13.62
N ILE A 257 -1.85 -10.86 13.84
CA ILE A 257 -1.88 -10.15 15.13
C ILE A 257 -3.29 -9.63 15.43
N TYR A 258 -3.96 -9.03 14.46
CA TYR A 258 -5.32 -8.53 14.59
C TYR A 258 -6.29 -9.65 14.99
N ASP A 259 -6.31 -10.76 14.25
CA ASP A 259 -7.19 -11.90 14.52
C ASP A 259 -6.91 -12.52 15.90
N LEU A 260 -5.64 -12.62 16.29
CA LEU A 260 -5.26 -13.10 17.62
C LEU A 260 -5.76 -12.18 18.74
N ILE A 261 -5.68 -10.87 18.55
CA ILE A 261 -6.19 -9.88 19.51
C ILE A 261 -7.71 -10.02 19.64
N ILE A 262 -8.44 -10.09 18.53
CA ILE A 262 -9.91 -10.26 18.54
C ILE A 262 -10.31 -11.57 19.22
N LEU A 263 -9.58 -12.66 18.96
CA LEU A 263 -9.80 -13.95 19.61
C LEU A 263 -9.65 -13.86 21.14
N ILE A 264 -8.65 -13.13 21.62
CA ILE A 264 -8.41 -12.92 23.06
C ILE A 264 -9.46 -12.00 23.70
N LEU A 265 -9.95 -11.00 22.96
CA LEU A 265 -10.92 -10.01 23.45
C LEU A 265 -12.38 -10.53 23.49
N GLY A 266 -12.62 -11.80 23.14
CA GLY A 266 -13.96 -12.40 23.18
C GLY A 266 -14.73 -12.32 21.85
N GLY A 267 -14.03 -12.10 20.73
CA GLY A 267 -14.58 -12.15 19.38
C GLY A 267 -15.26 -10.86 18.91
N ASP A 268 -15.91 -10.95 17.75
CA ASP A 268 -16.50 -9.79 17.06
C ASP A 268 -17.63 -9.13 17.86
N GLU A 269 -18.29 -9.84 18.77
CA GLU A 269 -19.37 -9.28 19.61
C GLU A 269 -18.90 -8.09 20.46
N TYR A 270 -17.63 -8.07 20.88
CA TYR A 270 -17.07 -6.95 21.62
C TYR A 270 -16.93 -5.70 20.75
N LEU A 271 -16.48 -5.87 19.50
CA LEU A 271 -16.44 -4.79 18.51
C LEU A 271 -17.84 -4.24 18.26
N VAL A 272 -18.84 -5.12 18.12
CA VAL A 272 -20.24 -4.71 17.95
C VAL A 272 -20.74 -3.87 19.13
N LYS A 273 -20.47 -4.27 20.37
CA LYS A 273 -20.89 -3.51 21.56
C LYS A 273 -20.25 -2.12 21.63
N LEU A 274 -18.98 -2.00 21.24
CA LEU A 274 -18.26 -0.73 21.21
C LEU A 274 -18.85 0.22 20.14
N VAL A 275 -19.35 -0.35 19.05
CA VAL A 275 -19.93 0.35 17.90
C VAL A 275 -21.38 0.81 18.11
N LEU A 276 -22.17 0.13 18.95
CA LEU A 276 -23.61 0.38 19.16
C LEU A 276 -23.95 1.67 19.96
N SER A 277 -23.04 2.63 20.03
CA SER A 277 -23.32 3.91 20.69
C SER A 277 -24.23 4.79 19.84
N THR A 278 -25.29 5.34 20.43
CA THR A 278 -26.25 6.20 19.73
C THR A 278 -25.82 7.67 19.78
N GLY A 279 -26.17 8.41 18.74
CA GLY A 279 -25.96 9.86 18.70
C GLY A 279 -24.58 10.29 18.21
N VAL A 280 -24.26 11.56 18.45
CA VAL A 280 -23.02 12.24 18.03
C VAL A 280 -21.74 11.48 18.43
N ILE A 281 -21.75 10.78 19.56
CA ILE A 281 -20.58 10.08 20.08
C ILE A 281 -20.12 8.93 19.17
N SER A 282 -21.03 8.38 18.35
CA SER A 282 -20.71 7.38 17.32
C SER A 282 -19.70 7.90 16.29
N VAL A 283 -19.66 9.21 16.02
CA VAL A 283 -18.68 9.84 15.12
C VAL A 283 -17.27 9.73 15.69
N PHE A 284 -17.11 10.04 16.98
CA PHE A 284 -15.82 9.93 17.68
C PHE A 284 -15.37 8.48 17.80
N ILE A 285 -16.31 7.57 18.08
CA ILE A 285 -16.02 6.13 18.12
C ILE A 285 -15.61 5.62 16.74
N GLY A 286 -16.31 6.01 15.67
CA GLY A 286 -15.97 5.65 14.29
C GLY A 286 -14.58 6.13 13.90
N ALA A 287 -14.23 7.38 14.20
CA ALA A 287 -12.87 7.91 13.99
C ALA A 287 -11.83 7.17 14.83
N GLY A 288 -12.11 6.91 16.12
CA GLY A 288 -11.20 6.19 17.01
C GLY A 288 -10.94 4.75 16.57
N LEU A 289 -11.97 4.06 16.09
CA LEU A 289 -11.85 2.75 15.46
C LEU A 289 -11.04 2.81 14.15
N GLY A 290 -11.06 3.96 13.47
CA GLY A 290 -10.24 4.27 12.30
C GLY A 290 -8.73 4.21 12.54
N LEU A 291 -8.29 4.45 13.78
CA LEU A 291 -6.88 4.33 14.16
C LEU A 291 -6.36 2.90 14.11
N ILE A 292 -7.25 1.91 14.11
CA ILE A 292 -6.86 0.50 14.02
C ILE A 292 -6.69 0.17 12.53
N PRO A 293 -5.45 -0.09 12.07
CA PRO A 293 -5.20 -0.39 10.67
C PRO A 293 -5.86 -1.71 10.23
N GLY A 294 -6.18 -1.81 8.95
CA GLY A 294 -6.86 -2.94 8.34
C GLY A 294 -8.16 -2.55 7.62
N CYS A 295 -8.75 -3.44 6.84
CA CYS A 295 -10.08 -3.20 6.23
C CYS A 295 -11.25 -3.75 7.08
N GLY A 296 -10.98 -4.68 8.01
CA GLY A 296 -12.02 -5.44 8.73
C GLY A 296 -13.00 -4.58 9.52
N ILE A 297 -12.50 -3.65 10.33
CA ILE A 297 -13.35 -2.77 11.17
C ILE A 297 -14.24 -1.86 10.31
N GLN A 298 -13.70 -1.34 9.21
CA GLN A 298 -14.45 -0.52 8.25
C GLN A 298 -15.58 -1.32 7.58
N ILE A 299 -15.34 -2.59 7.21
CA ILE A 299 -16.38 -3.48 6.66
C ILE A 299 -17.50 -3.74 7.68
N VAL A 300 -17.14 -3.99 8.94
CA VAL A 300 -18.12 -4.22 10.02
C VAL A 300 -18.98 -2.97 10.23
N LEU A 301 -18.37 -1.79 10.34
CA LEU A 301 -19.08 -0.51 10.47
C LEU A 301 -20.00 -0.24 9.27
N MET A 302 -19.53 -0.51 8.06
CA MET A 302 -20.34 -0.36 6.84
C MET A 302 -21.55 -1.29 6.86
N SER A 303 -21.36 -2.53 7.31
CA SER A 303 -22.45 -3.52 7.39
C SER A 303 -23.55 -3.10 8.36
N PHE A 304 -23.18 -2.50 9.50
CA PHE A 304 -24.16 -1.96 10.45
C PHE A 304 -24.85 -0.69 9.97
N TYR A 305 -24.15 0.16 9.22
CA TYR A 305 -24.77 1.29 8.54
C TYR A 305 -25.81 0.84 7.52
N LEU A 306 -25.49 -0.15 6.69
CA LEU A 306 -26.43 -0.72 5.71
C LEU A 306 -27.66 -1.36 6.39
N LYS A 307 -27.52 -1.84 7.63
CA LYS A 307 -28.63 -2.32 8.49
C LYS A 307 -29.39 -1.19 9.19
N GLY A 308 -28.99 0.08 9.02
CA GLY A 308 -29.62 1.25 9.65
C GLY A 308 -29.28 1.43 11.13
N THR A 309 -28.25 0.76 11.65
CA THR A 309 -27.90 0.79 13.08
C THR A 309 -26.92 1.92 13.43
N ILE A 310 -26.10 2.34 12.47
CA ILE A 310 -25.06 3.38 12.66
C ILE A 310 -25.37 4.57 11.75
N PRO A 311 -25.19 5.82 12.19
CA PRO A 311 -25.39 6.99 11.36
C PRO A 311 -24.26 7.17 10.33
N LEU A 312 -24.58 7.80 9.19
CA LEU A 312 -23.63 8.02 8.10
C LEU A 312 -22.37 8.80 8.53
N GLY A 313 -22.53 9.77 9.44
CA GLY A 313 -21.40 10.55 9.96
C GLY A 313 -20.32 9.69 10.61
N ALA A 314 -20.70 8.62 11.32
CA ALA A 314 -19.75 7.69 11.93
C ALA A 314 -18.99 6.85 10.90
N VAL A 315 -19.69 6.41 9.83
CA VAL A 315 -19.05 5.68 8.72
C VAL A 315 -18.06 6.57 7.98
N ILE A 316 -18.39 7.84 7.76
CA ILE A 316 -17.48 8.79 7.10
C ILE A 316 -16.29 9.13 7.98
N ALA A 317 -16.52 9.34 9.28
CA ALA A 317 -15.42 9.54 10.22
C ALA A 317 -14.46 8.34 10.22
N ASN A 318 -15.00 7.12 10.27
CA ASN A 318 -14.17 5.93 10.14
C ASN A 318 -13.48 5.87 8.77
N SER A 319 -14.19 6.08 7.67
CA SER A 319 -13.63 5.96 6.31
C SER A 319 -12.54 6.98 6.00
N ILE A 320 -12.55 8.16 6.62
CA ILE A 320 -11.48 9.17 6.47
C ILE A 320 -10.31 8.87 7.41
N SER A 321 -10.59 8.34 8.60
CA SER A 321 -9.56 8.06 9.61
C SER A 321 -8.83 6.74 9.37
N GLN A 322 -9.46 5.80 8.65
CA GLN A 322 -8.94 4.46 8.38
C GLN A 322 -7.98 4.49 7.21
N ASP A 323 -6.70 4.22 7.48
CA ASP A 323 -5.63 4.20 6.47
C ASP A 323 -5.60 2.89 5.63
N GLY A 324 -6.51 1.95 5.91
CA GLY A 324 -6.58 0.62 5.30
C GLY A 324 -5.31 -0.23 5.48
N ASP A 325 -5.13 -1.24 4.63
CA ASP A 325 -3.94 -2.11 4.65
C ASP A 325 -2.66 -1.39 4.21
N ALA A 326 -2.80 -0.21 3.59
CA ALA A 326 -1.67 0.59 3.13
C ALA A 326 -0.78 1.10 4.26
N LEU A 327 -1.33 1.18 5.48
CA LEU A 327 -0.58 1.61 6.64
C LEU A 327 0.42 0.56 7.14
N PHE A 328 0.18 -0.75 6.93
CA PHE A 328 1.08 -1.78 7.47
C PHE A 328 2.49 -1.72 6.87
N PRO A 329 2.68 -1.61 5.55
CA PRO A 329 4.01 -1.40 4.99
C PRO A 329 4.64 -0.08 5.45
N LEU A 330 3.86 1.00 5.57
CA LEU A 330 4.39 2.29 6.05
C LEU A 330 4.88 2.17 7.50
N LEU A 331 4.13 1.49 8.37
CA LEU A 331 4.50 1.20 9.75
C LEU A 331 5.80 0.37 9.82
N ALA A 332 6.00 -0.56 8.89
CA ALA A 332 7.21 -1.37 8.81
C ALA A 332 8.44 -0.59 8.30
N MET A 333 8.25 0.37 7.38
CA MET A 333 9.34 1.13 6.76
C MET A 333 9.71 2.40 7.53
N ASP A 334 8.71 3.12 8.02
CA ASP A 334 8.83 4.35 8.80
C ASP A 334 7.69 4.50 9.81
N LYS A 335 7.92 3.94 11.00
CA LYS A 335 6.99 4.00 12.13
C LYS A 335 6.57 5.43 12.47
N LYS A 336 7.48 6.39 12.36
CA LYS A 336 7.21 7.78 12.78
C LYS A 336 6.22 8.43 11.83
N SER A 337 6.44 8.30 10.52
CA SER A 337 5.48 8.78 9.51
C SER A 337 4.14 8.08 9.63
N SER A 338 4.11 6.77 9.88
CA SER A 338 2.87 6.00 10.05
C SER A 338 2.04 6.49 11.25
N LEU A 339 2.65 6.69 12.42
CA LEU A 339 1.94 7.18 13.61
C LEU A 339 1.41 8.61 13.41
N TRP A 340 2.20 9.48 12.79
CA TRP A 340 1.73 10.84 12.48
C TRP A 340 0.61 10.83 11.44
N ALA A 341 0.62 9.89 10.49
CA ALA A 341 -0.46 9.75 9.53
C ALA A 341 -1.79 9.48 10.24
N MET A 342 -1.85 8.46 11.10
CA MET A 342 -3.04 8.13 11.89
C MET A 342 -3.62 9.35 12.64
N ILE A 343 -2.75 10.12 13.30
CA ILE A 343 -3.19 11.31 14.07
C ILE A 343 -3.74 12.39 13.13
N ILE A 344 -3.06 12.64 12.01
CA ILE A 344 -3.41 13.70 11.08
C ILE A 344 -4.68 13.37 10.29
N THR A 345 -4.94 12.09 9.97
CA THR A 345 -6.18 11.65 9.29
C THR A 345 -7.40 11.65 10.21
N THR A 346 -7.20 11.40 11.52
CA THR A 346 -8.29 11.38 12.52
C THR A 346 -8.94 12.76 12.74
N ILE A 347 -8.16 13.85 12.70
CA ILE A 347 -8.68 15.21 12.92
C ILE A 347 -9.75 15.62 11.87
N PRO A 348 -9.47 15.58 10.55
CA PRO A 348 -10.46 15.88 9.54
C PRO A 348 -11.59 14.83 9.50
N ALA A 349 -11.32 13.56 9.88
CA ALA A 349 -12.35 12.54 10.01
C ALA A 349 -13.45 12.94 10.99
N ILE A 350 -13.08 13.37 12.19
CA ILE A 350 -14.05 13.82 13.20
C ILE A 350 -14.79 15.05 12.67
N LEU A 351 -14.09 16.03 12.11
CA LEU A 351 -14.71 17.28 11.63
C LEU A 351 -15.73 17.00 10.51
N VAL A 352 -15.35 16.24 9.49
CA VAL A 352 -16.21 15.92 8.35
C VAL A 352 -17.34 14.99 8.77
N GLY A 353 -17.05 14.00 9.62
CA GLY A 353 -18.05 13.10 10.18
C GLY A 353 -19.11 13.83 11.00
N MET A 354 -18.71 14.83 11.80
CA MET A 354 -19.61 15.69 12.57
C MET A 354 -20.50 16.54 11.67
N ILE A 355 -19.92 17.13 10.60
CA ILE A 355 -20.69 17.89 9.61
C ILE A 355 -21.73 16.99 8.97
N VAL A 356 -21.34 15.80 8.49
CA VAL A 356 -22.28 14.87 7.85
C VAL A 356 -23.34 14.39 8.85
N TYR A 357 -22.96 14.10 10.09
CA TYR A 357 -23.91 13.74 11.14
C TYR A 357 -24.96 14.84 11.38
N ALA A 358 -24.56 16.11 11.36
CA ALA A 358 -25.50 17.21 11.57
C ALA A 358 -26.53 17.37 10.44
N PHE A 359 -26.18 17.02 9.20
CA PHE A 359 -27.06 17.16 8.03
C PHE A 359 -27.82 15.88 7.65
N LEU A 360 -27.25 14.71 7.92
CA LEU A 360 -27.70 13.41 7.41
C LEU A 360 -27.68 12.29 8.48
N GLY A 361 -27.41 12.62 9.75
CA GLY A 361 -27.19 11.66 10.85
C GLY A 361 -28.42 11.30 11.66
#